data_AF-A0A0E0E329-F1
#
_entry.id   AF-A0A0E0E329-F1
#
_cell.length_a   1.000
_cell.length_b   1.000
_cell.length_c   1.000
_cell.angle_alpha   90.00
_cell.angle_beta   90.00
_cell.angle_gamma   90.00
#
_symmetry.space_group_name_H-M   'P 1'
#
loop_
_entity.id
_entity.type
_entity.pdbx_description
1 polymer ?
#
loop_
_entity_poly.entity_id
_entity_poly.type
_entity_poly.pdbx_seq_one_letter_code
_entity_poly.pdbx_strand_id
1 'polypeptide(L)' 'MVQRVLTIAAESPSTLRTLRSLVILISWKIWCEQNTRIFCNNASALSSILVKIKEEERAWAKAGAAILQEFGILGNIT' A
#
# COMPACT_ATOMS: atom_id res chain seq x y z
N MET A 1 -11.56 -7.51 12.95
CA MET A 1 -10.85 -6.52 12.11
C MET A 1 -11.01 -6.83 10.62
N VAL A 2 -10.80 -8.09 10.21
CA VAL A 2 -10.99 -8.56 8.82
C VAL A 2 -12.41 -8.34 8.30
N GLN A 3 -13.45 -8.62 9.09
CA GLN A 3 -14.85 -8.40 8.68
C GLN A 3 -15.17 -6.95 8.27
N ARG A 4 -14.62 -5.93 8.95
CA ARG A 4 -14.97 -4.53 8.66
C ARG A 4 -14.42 -4.04 7.32
N VAL A 5 -13.22 -4.51 6.96
CA VAL A 5 -12.60 -4.21 5.64
C VAL A 5 -13.41 -4.87 4.52
N LEU A 6 -13.91 -6.09 4.75
CA LEU A 6 -14.75 -6.80 3.79
C LEU A 6 -16.12 -6.13 3.61
N THR A 7 -16.73 -5.59 4.67
CA THR A 7 -18.02 -4.89 4.58
C THR A 7 -17.92 -3.59 3.79
N ILE A 8 -16.88 -2.77 4.03
CA ILE A 8 -16.68 -1.51 3.27
C ILE A 8 -16.34 -1.78 1.80
N ALA A 9 -15.64 -2.89 1.51
CA ALA A 9 -15.35 -3.32 0.14
C ALA A 9 -16.58 -3.86 -0.60
N ALA A 10 -17.59 -4.39 0.12
CA ALA A 10 -18.82 -4.90 -0.48
C ALA A 10 -19.80 -3.78 -0.90
N GLU A 11 -19.68 -2.58 -0.31
CA GLU A 11 -20.63 -1.48 -0.52
C GLU A 11 -20.28 -0.55 -1.70
N SER A 12 -19.05 -0.59 -2.24
CA SER A 12 -18.69 0.20 -3.43
C SER A 12 -17.69 -0.52 -4.36
N PRO A 13 -17.99 -0.65 -5.66
CA PRO A 13 -17.05 -1.16 -6.66
C PRO A 13 -15.73 -0.38 -6.73
N SER A 14 -15.73 0.90 -6.31
CA SER A 14 -14.52 1.73 -6.26
C SER A 14 -13.52 1.19 -5.23
N THR A 15 -13.98 0.82 -4.03
CA THR A 15 -13.15 0.33 -2.92
C THR A 15 -12.38 -0.94 -3.28
N LEU A 16 -13.03 -1.88 -3.98
CA LEU A 16 -12.39 -3.11 -4.46
C LEU A 16 -11.29 -2.82 -5.49
N ARG A 17 -11.49 -1.81 -6.34
CA ARG A 17 -10.48 -1.38 -7.31
C ARG A 17 -9.28 -0.74 -6.61
N THR A 18 -9.51 0.08 -5.60
CA THR A 18 -8.48 0.65 -4.72
C THR A 18 -7.63 -0.44 -4.09
N LEU A 19 -8.28 -1.41 -3.42
CA LEU A 19 -7.62 -2.52 -2.73
C LEU A 19 -6.74 -3.34 -3.66
N ARG A 20 -7.22 -3.64 -4.88
CA ARG A 20 -6.42 -4.38 -5.89
C ARG A 20 -5.17 -3.60 -6.28
N SER A 21 -5.29 -2.31 -6.58
CA SER A 21 -4.14 -1.45 -6.92
C SER A 21 -3.12 -1.38 -5.78
N LEU A 22 -3.57 -1.32 -4.54
CA LEU A 22 -2.70 -1.31 -3.36
C LEU A 22 -1.99 -2.64 -3.15
N VAL A 23 -2.67 -3.77 -3.31
CA VAL A 23 -2.03 -5.09 -3.22
C VAL A 23 -0.90 -5.20 -4.25
N ILE A 24 -1.11 -4.69 -5.47
CA ILE A 24 -0.07 -4.66 -6.51
C ILE A 24 1.11 -3.77 -6.08
N LEU A 25 0.85 -2.55 -5.58
CA LEU A 25 1.91 -1.65 -5.12
C LEU A 25 2.71 -2.21 -3.94
N ILE A 26 2.04 -2.83 -2.97
CA ILE A 26 2.69 -3.47 -1.81
C ILE A 26 3.54 -4.65 -2.29
N SER A 27 2.99 -5.50 -3.17
CA SER A 27 3.71 -6.64 -3.74
C SER A 27 4.96 -6.19 -4.51
N TRP A 28 4.83 -5.11 -5.30
CA TRP A 28 5.95 -4.48 -5.99
C TRP A 28 7.04 -3.98 -5.02
N LYS A 29 6.67 -3.27 -3.95
CA LYS A 29 7.65 -2.78 -2.96
C LYS A 29 8.35 -3.91 -2.21
N ILE A 30 7.64 -4.98 -1.87
CA ILE A 30 8.24 -6.18 -1.26
C ILE A 30 9.25 -6.82 -2.22
N TRP A 31 8.90 -6.93 -3.50
CA TRP A 31 9.81 -7.47 -4.51
C TRP A 31 11.09 -6.61 -4.65
N CYS A 32 10.96 -5.29 -4.72
CA CYS A 32 12.11 -4.37 -4.74
C CYS A 32 13.00 -4.51 -3.49
N GLU A 33 12.41 -4.66 -2.32
CA GLU A 33 13.16 -4.87 -1.07
C GLU A 33 13.94 -6.18 -1.11
N GLN A 34 13.32 -7.29 -1.53
CA GLN A 34 13.99 -8.58 -1.65
C GLN A 34 15.14 -8.53 -2.66
N ASN A 35 14.95 -7.85 -3.79
CA ASN A 35 16.04 -7.61 -4.74
C ASN A 35 17.17 -6.79 -4.11
N THR A 36 16.85 -5.71 -3.39
CA THR A 36 17.87 -4.89 -2.71
C THR A 36 18.64 -5.72 -1.68
N ARG A 37 17.94 -6.58 -0.94
CA ARG A 37 18.54 -7.49 0.04
C ARG A 37 19.49 -8.50 -0.59
N ILE A 38 19.11 -9.07 -1.74
CA ILE A 38 19.91 -10.09 -2.44
C ILE A 38 21.08 -9.45 -3.17
N PHE A 39 20.86 -8.37 -3.93
CA PHE A 39 21.87 -7.80 -4.81
C PHE A 39 22.76 -6.74 -4.15
N CYS A 40 22.27 -6.06 -3.10
CA CYS A 40 23.02 -5.02 -2.40
C CYS A 40 23.38 -5.39 -0.96
N ASN A 41 23.04 -6.61 -0.50
CA ASN A 41 23.19 -7.07 0.90
C ASN A 41 22.65 -6.05 1.93
N ASN A 42 21.59 -5.32 1.55
CA ASN A 42 21.01 -4.25 2.35
C ASN A 42 19.56 -4.59 2.66
N ALA A 43 19.24 -4.68 3.95
CA ALA A 43 17.89 -4.98 4.42
C ALA A 43 17.31 -3.76 5.14
N SER A 44 16.19 -3.25 4.63
CA SER A 44 15.40 -2.22 5.29
C SER A 44 14.61 -2.82 6.45
N ALA A 45 14.48 -2.07 7.54
CA ALA A 45 13.51 -2.40 8.59
C ALA A 45 12.07 -2.33 8.03
N LEU A 46 11.15 -3.14 8.57
CA LEU A 46 9.75 -3.16 8.17
C LEU A 46 9.11 -1.76 8.23
N SER A 47 9.44 -0.98 9.26
CA SER A 47 9.00 0.41 9.42
C SER A 47 9.42 1.29 8.24
N SER A 48 10.64 1.13 7.73
CA SER A 48 11.15 1.86 6.55
C SER A 48 10.40 1.46 5.27
N ILE A 49 10.08 0.17 5.11
CA ILE A 49 9.29 -0.33 3.97
C ILE A 49 7.87 0.27 3.99
N LEU A 50 7.24 0.32 5.17
CA LEU A 50 5.91 0.91 5.34
C LEU A 50 5.91 2.43 5.03
N VAL A 51 6.95 3.15 5.44
CA VAL A 51 7.12 4.57 5.08
C VAL A 51 7.24 4.74 3.56
N LYS A 52 8.09 3.93 2.90
CA LYS A 52 8.25 3.93 1.44
C LYS A 52 6.94 3.61 0.70
N ILE A 53 6.11 2.71 1.23
CA ILE A 53 4.79 2.40 0.66
C ILE A 53 3.86 3.62 0.77
N LYS A 54 3.80 4.28 1.93
CA LYS A 54 2.99 5.49 2.13
C LYS A 54 3.46 6.66 1.25
N GLU A 55 4.76 6.80 1.06
CA GLU A 55 5.32 7.81 0.15
C GLU A 55 4.93 7.54 -1.30
N GLU A 56 5.01 6.29 -1.73
CA GLU A 56 4.58 5.86 -3.06
C GLU A 56 3.09 6.14 -3.26
N GLU A 57 2.22 5.69 -2.34
CA GLU A 57 0.77 5.97 -2.37
C GLU A 57 0.48 7.46 -2.59
N ARG A 58 1.15 8.35 -1.83
CA ARG A 58 1.02 9.81 -1.99
C ARG A 58 1.50 10.30 -3.36
N ALA A 59 2.59 9.75 -3.88
CA ALA A 59 3.12 10.11 -5.19
C ALA A 59 2.14 9.74 -6.31
N TRP A 60 1.55 8.54 -6.25
CA TRP A 60 0.54 8.10 -7.22
C TRP A 60 -0.77 8.89 -7.08
N ALA A 61 -1.19 9.23 -5.86
CA ALA A 61 -2.33 10.11 -5.64
C ALA A 61 -2.12 11.49 -6.30
N LYS A 62 -0.93 12.08 -6.15
CA LYS A 62 -0.54 13.32 -6.84
C LYS A 62 -0.49 13.17 -8.36
N ALA A 63 -0.13 12.00 -8.87
CA ALA A 63 -0.11 11.67 -10.29
C ALA A 63 -1.51 11.40 -10.88
N GLY A 64 -2.58 11.55 -10.09
CA GLY A 64 -3.97 11.42 -10.54
C GLY A 64 -4.66 10.12 -10.10
N ALA A 65 -3.96 9.20 -9.42
CA ALA A 65 -4.57 8.04 -8.80
C ALA A 65 -5.19 8.41 -7.44
N ALA A 66 -6.09 9.40 -7.43
CA ALA A 66 -6.74 9.94 -6.22
C ALA A 66 -7.42 8.85 -5.37
N ILE A 67 -7.83 7.76 -6.02
CA ILE A 67 -8.39 6.56 -5.38
C ILE A 67 -7.48 5.95 -4.31
N LEU A 68 -6.16 6.11 -4.42
CA LEU A 68 -5.20 5.58 -3.45
C LEU A 68 -5.14 6.41 -2.15
N GLN A 69 -5.56 7.68 -2.18
CA GLN A 69 -5.59 8.57 -1.02
C GLN A 69 -6.56 8.09 0.08
N GLU A 70 -7.55 7.27 -0.29
CA GLU A 70 -8.54 6.67 0.60
C GLU A 70 -7.92 5.66 1.59
N PHE A 71 -6.70 5.20 1.32
CA PHE A 71 -5.96 4.30 2.22
C PHE A 71 -5.45 4.99 3.50
N GLY A 72 -5.52 6.32 3.58
CA GLY A 72 -5.31 7.10 4.79
C GLY A 72 -6.17 6.68 5.98
N ILE A 73 -7.25 5.91 5.77
CA ILE A 73 -8.09 5.33 6.85
C ILE A 73 -7.32 4.29 7.69
N LEU A 74 -6.29 3.62 7.14
CA LEU A 74 -5.43 2.72 7.93
C LEU A 74 -4.42 3.49 8.81
N GLY A 75 -4.31 4.82 8.65
CA GLY A 75 -3.46 5.70 9.44
C GLY A 75 -3.89 5.90 10.90
N ASN A 76 -5.09 5.44 11.29
CA ASN A 76 -5.61 5.50 12.66
C ASN A 76 -5.35 4.24 13.51
N ILE A 77 -4.52 3.30 13.03
CA ILE A 77 -4.22 2.03 13.73
C ILE A 77 -2.73 1.92 14.15
N THR A 78 -2.05 3.06 14.26
CA THR A 78 -0.77 3.24 14.96
C THR A 78 -0.95 4.32 15.99
#